data_AF-A0A3N1PZ73-F1
#
_entry.id   AF-A0A3N1PZ73-F1
#
_cell.length_a   1.000
_cell.length_b   1.000
_cell.length_c   1.000
_cell.angle_alpha   90.00
_cell.angle_beta   90.00
_cell.angle_gamma   90.00
#
_symmetry.space_group_name_H-M   'P 1'
#
loop_
_entity.id
_entity.type
_entity.pdbx_description
1 polymer ?
#
loop_
_entity_poly.entity_id
_entity_poly.type
_entity_poly.pdbx_seq_one_letter_code
_entity_poly.pdbx_strand_id
1 'polypeptide(L)'
;MTAPQLDTDFARAIRTELTAIGTKGSRLQRRQRTARTVAWSLGALALAGATTGAAVAIANQPGSTTVTAIGTSVTVTHTGTGTIDLGAVPDRAGVVVIDLTCDNGVGQAFVETTPGDDGNPTAQGIDCRNADHPMHVSDGLLPADGSTSITVKAEPETTWTATARYATSTTSPWGVNANGQTYGTPNGHGYPDLVPLRADNGKLGYALATEAWQLTPASEKLTSITVYEKDGTTVIGTSRVEHATEIPVDPSLIPYGVATEPTGK
;
A
#
# COMPACT_ATOMS: atom_id res chain seq x y z
N MET A 1 17.90 51.17 -13.03
CA MET A 1 17.47 49.75 -13.03
C MET A 1 16.46 49.60 -11.91
N THR A 2 15.23 49.23 -12.24
CA THR A 2 14.13 49.12 -11.27
C THR A 2 13.69 47.66 -11.26
N ALA A 3 13.71 47.00 -10.10
CA ALA A 3 13.30 45.60 -9.98
C ALA A 3 11.80 45.45 -10.29
N PRO A 4 11.36 44.35 -10.94
CA PRO A 4 9.95 44.12 -11.17
C PRO A 4 9.24 43.92 -9.81
N GLN A 5 8.26 44.77 -9.52
CA GLN A 5 7.40 44.61 -8.34
C GLN A 5 6.29 43.61 -8.66
N LEU A 6 6.18 42.58 -7.83
CA LEU A 6 5.09 41.62 -7.88
C LEU A 6 3.76 42.34 -7.61
N ASP A 7 2.74 42.04 -8.40
CA ASP A 7 1.39 42.59 -8.23
C ASP A 7 0.88 42.34 -6.79
N THR A 8 0.40 43.40 -6.14
CA THR A 8 0.04 43.39 -4.71
C THR A 8 -1.12 42.47 -4.38
N ASP A 9 -2.07 42.30 -5.29
CA ASP A 9 -3.22 41.41 -5.07
C ASP A 9 -2.81 39.95 -5.27
N PHE A 10 -1.92 39.67 -6.22
CA PHE A 10 -1.30 38.36 -6.37
C PHE A 10 -0.46 37.98 -5.14
N ALA A 11 0.37 38.89 -4.64
CA ALA A 11 1.16 38.66 -3.43
C ALA A 11 0.29 38.44 -2.18
N ARG A 12 -0.85 39.14 -2.08
CA ARG A 12 -1.82 38.93 -0.99
C ARG A 12 -2.51 37.59 -1.10
N ALA A 13 -2.94 37.19 -2.29
CA ALA A 13 -3.56 35.89 -2.54
C ALA A 13 -2.61 34.73 -2.20
N ILE A 14 -1.32 34.84 -2.55
CA ILE A 14 -0.31 33.85 -2.18
C ILE A 14 -0.15 33.78 -0.66
N ARG A 15 -0.02 34.91 0.03
CA ARG A 15 0.12 34.92 1.50
C ARG A 15 -1.09 34.32 2.19
N THR A 16 -2.29 34.67 1.77
CA THR A 16 -3.54 34.12 2.30
C THR A 16 -3.60 32.60 2.09
N GLU A 17 -3.19 32.12 0.92
CA GLU A 17 -3.21 30.69 0.64
C GLU A 17 -2.13 29.94 1.44
N LEU A 18 -0.91 30.48 1.55
CA LEU A 18 0.17 29.89 2.36
C LEU A 18 -0.21 29.80 3.84
N THR A 19 -0.94 30.79 4.39
CA THR A 19 -1.45 30.72 5.77
C THR A 19 -2.62 29.74 5.95
N ALA A 20 -3.31 29.39 4.87
CA ALA A 20 -4.47 28.50 4.92
C ALA A 20 -4.11 27.02 4.65
N ILE A 21 -2.88 26.74 4.19
CA ILE A 21 -2.38 25.37 4.00
C ILE A 21 -2.41 24.63 5.34
N GLY A 22 -3.02 23.45 5.37
CA GLY A 22 -3.22 22.66 6.60
C GLY A 22 -4.55 22.92 7.31
N THR A 23 -5.36 23.87 6.83
CA THR A 23 -6.70 24.15 7.36
C THR A 23 -7.80 23.89 6.32
N LYS A 24 -9.07 23.82 6.74
CA LYS A 24 -10.23 23.69 5.83
C LYS A 24 -10.41 24.87 4.87
N GLY A 25 -9.65 25.96 5.03
CA GLY A 25 -9.76 27.20 4.24
C GLY A 25 -8.98 27.21 2.92
N SER A 26 -8.04 26.28 2.69
CA SER A 26 -7.21 26.28 1.48
C SER A 26 -8.03 25.94 0.22
N ARG A 27 -8.00 26.86 -0.76
CA ARG A 27 -8.62 26.67 -2.08
C ARG A 27 -7.81 25.73 -2.97
N LEU A 28 -6.49 25.69 -2.80
CA LEU A 28 -5.55 24.83 -3.53
C LEU A 28 -5.73 23.36 -3.13
N GLN A 29 -5.79 23.08 -1.82
CA GLN A 29 -6.12 21.73 -1.33
C GLN A 29 -7.54 21.31 -1.73
N ARG A 30 -8.50 22.25 -1.73
CA ARG A 30 -9.87 21.94 -2.18
C ARG A 30 -9.88 21.50 -3.64
N ARG A 31 -9.20 22.22 -4.53
CA ARG A 31 -9.06 21.86 -5.96
C ARG A 31 -8.27 20.56 -6.18
N GLN A 32 -7.21 20.32 -5.41
CA GLN A 32 -6.48 19.05 -5.46
C GLN A 32 -7.34 17.87 -4.97
N ARG A 33 -8.16 18.07 -3.93
CA ARG A 33 -9.14 17.07 -3.48
C ARG A 33 -10.20 16.80 -4.54
N THR A 34 -10.74 17.83 -5.20
CA THR A 34 -11.70 17.62 -6.30
C THR A 34 -11.06 16.94 -7.51
N ALA A 35 -9.81 17.27 -7.83
CA ALA A 35 -9.05 16.61 -8.89
C ALA A 35 -8.75 15.13 -8.56
N ARG A 36 -8.47 14.82 -7.28
CA ARG A 36 -8.31 13.44 -6.81
C ARG A 36 -9.63 12.65 -6.80
N THR A 37 -10.78 13.27 -6.50
CA THR A 37 -12.07 12.56 -6.50
C THR A 37 -12.57 12.15 -7.89
N VAL A 38 -12.14 12.81 -8.97
CA VAL A 38 -12.51 12.40 -10.34
C VAL A 38 -11.71 11.18 -10.82
N ALA A 39 -10.65 10.78 -10.10
CA ALA A 39 -9.85 9.59 -10.39
C ALA A 39 -10.29 8.32 -9.62
N TRP A 40 -11.37 8.37 -8.83
CA TRP A 40 -11.79 7.29 -7.92
C TRP A 40 -13.07 6.54 -8.33
N SER A 41 -13.46 6.63 -9.59
CA SER A 41 -14.48 5.72 -10.14
C SER A 41 -13.80 4.70 -11.04
N LEU A 42 -13.66 3.47 -10.50
CA LEU A 42 -13.21 2.20 -11.09
C LEU A 42 -11.76 1.80 -10.78
N GLY A 43 -11.57 1.03 -9.70
CA GLY A 43 -10.39 0.18 -9.51
C GLY A 43 -9.93 0.00 -8.06
N ALA A 44 -10.81 -0.45 -7.17
CA ALA A 44 -10.41 -0.90 -5.84
C ALA A 44 -9.74 -2.28 -5.94
N LEU A 45 -8.46 -2.37 -5.57
CA LEU A 45 -7.85 -3.43 -4.75
C LEU A 45 -6.35 -3.10 -4.62
N ALA A 46 -6.03 -2.39 -3.55
CA ALA A 46 -4.67 -2.19 -3.10
C ALA A 46 -4.21 -3.50 -2.43
N LEU A 47 -3.24 -4.20 -3.02
CA LEU A 47 -2.46 -5.20 -2.31
C LEU A 47 -1.39 -4.42 -1.53
N ALA A 48 -1.60 -4.25 -0.23
CA ALA A 48 -0.67 -3.58 0.66
C ALA A 48 0.38 -4.59 1.16
N GLY A 49 1.47 -4.71 0.41
CA GLY A 49 2.73 -5.30 0.85
C GLY A 49 3.84 -4.53 0.15
N ALA A 50 4.76 -3.93 0.90
CA ALA A 50 5.65 -2.87 0.44
C ALA A 50 6.38 -3.19 -0.87
N THR A 51 5.97 -2.54 -1.97
CA THR A 51 6.79 -2.42 -3.18
C THR A 51 6.71 -0.99 -3.69
N THR A 52 7.83 -0.28 -3.64
CA THR A 52 8.05 0.92 -4.47
C THR A 52 8.15 0.48 -5.93
N GLY A 53 6.98 0.33 -6.57
CA GLY A 53 6.84 -0.05 -7.96
C GLY A 53 5.35 -0.04 -8.34
N ALA A 54 4.98 0.68 -9.39
CA ALA A 54 3.60 0.96 -9.80
C ALA A 54 2.90 -0.27 -10.42
N ALA A 55 2.70 -1.35 -9.66
CA ALA A 55 1.92 -2.49 -10.13
C ALA A 55 0.42 -2.12 -10.17
N VAL A 56 -0.20 -2.32 -11.34
CA VAL A 56 -1.65 -2.13 -11.51
C VAL A 56 -2.37 -3.43 -11.18
N ALA A 57 -3.32 -3.41 -10.24
CA ALA A 57 -4.20 -4.55 -10.00
C ALA A 57 -5.21 -4.69 -11.14
N ILE A 58 -5.12 -5.77 -11.93
CA ILE A 58 -6.09 -6.11 -12.97
C ILE A 58 -6.67 -7.47 -12.64
N ALA A 59 -8.00 -7.56 -12.58
CA ALA A 59 -8.70 -8.81 -12.35
C ALA A 59 -8.35 -9.85 -13.43
N ASN A 60 -8.17 -11.11 -13.03
CA ASN A 60 -7.89 -12.26 -13.91
C ASN A 60 -6.58 -12.18 -14.70
N GLN A 61 -5.56 -11.48 -14.22
CA GLN A 61 -4.21 -11.60 -14.77
C GLN A 61 -3.60 -12.97 -14.40
N PRO A 62 -2.74 -13.54 -15.26
CA PRO A 62 -1.89 -14.64 -14.84
C PRO A 62 -1.10 -14.26 -13.59
N GLY A 63 -0.88 -15.19 -12.67
CA GLY A 63 -0.27 -14.89 -11.37
C GLY A 63 -1.19 -14.26 -10.34
N SER A 64 -2.43 -13.91 -10.69
CA SER A 64 -3.36 -13.33 -9.73
C SER A 64 -3.84 -14.38 -8.72
N THR A 65 -3.98 -13.94 -7.47
CA THR A 65 -4.53 -14.71 -6.36
C THR A 65 -6.00 -14.40 -6.20
N THR A 66 -6.84 -15.44 -6.20
CA THR A 66 -8.27 -15.34 -5.88
C THR A 66 -8.50 -15.83 -4.46
N VAL A 67 -9.13 -14.99 -3.64
CA VAL A 67 -9.52 -15.32 -2.27
C VAL A 67 -11.03 -15.46 -2.20
N THR A 68 -11.52 -16.60 -1.69
CA THR A 68 -12.96 -16.84 -1.50
C THR A 68 -13.21 -17.22 -0.05
N ALA A 69 -13.96 -16.37 0.65
CA ALA A 69 -14.24 -16.57 2.05
C ALA A 69 -15.15 -17.79 2.28
N ILE A 70 -14.81 -18.62 3.26
CA ILE A 70 -15.50 -19.85 3.63
C ILE A 70 -15.87 -19.84 5.11
N GLY A 71 -16.79 -20.71 5.51
CA GLY A 71 -17.23 -20.81 6.90
C GLY A 71 -17.91 -19.53 7.44
N THR A 72 -18.07 -19.50 8.77
CA THR A 72 -18.70 -18.41 9.51
C THR A 72 -17.66 -17.35 9.88
N SER A 73 -18.07 -16.08 9.88
CA SER A 73 -17.25 -14.99 10.41
C SER A 73 -17.37 -14.88 11.94
N VAL A 74 -16.25 -14.59 12.59
CA VAL A 74 -16.17 -14.31 14.01
C VAL A 74 -15.82 -12.84 14.19
N THR A 75 -16.55 -12.15 15.06
CA THR A 75 -16.28 -10.75 15.41
C THR A 75 -15.93 -10.66 16.89
N VAL A 76 -14.81 -10.01 17.20
CA VAL A 76 -14.36 -9.78 18.58
C VAL A 76 -13.90 -8.33 18.74
N THR A 77 -13.92 -7.86 19.99
CA THR A 77 -13.38 -6.57 20.40
C THR A 77 -12.41 -6.80 21.54
N HIS A 78 -11.21 -6.21 21.45
CA HIS A 78 -10.18 -6.33 22.46
C HIS A 78 -9.48 -4.98 22.68
N THR A 79 -8.83 -4.86 23.84
CA THR A 79 -7.86 -3.80 24.14
C THR A 79 -6.50 -4.45 24.35
N GLY A 80 -5.47 -3.90 23.71
CA GLY A 80 -4.16 -4.54 23.67
C GLY A 80 -4.11 -5.75 22.73
N THR A 81 -3.06 -6.55 22.86
CA THR A 81 -2.92 -7.79 22.10
C THR A 81 -4.01 -8.79 22.48
N GLY A 82 -4.64 -9.42 21.49
CA GLY A 82 -5.75 -10.36 21.68
C GLY A 82 -5.78 -11.45 20.62
N THR A 83 -6.59 -12.48 20.87
CA THR A 83 -6.75 -13.63 19.98
C THR A 83 -8.17 -13.73 19.44
N ILE A 84 -8.31 -14.27 18.24
CA ILE A 84 -9.59 -14.54 17.60
C ILE A 84 -9.70 -16.04 17.38
N ASP A 85 -10.59 -16.71 18.12
CA ASP A 85 -10.87 -18.13 17.92
C ASP A 85 -11.83 -18.31 16.73
N LEU A 86 -11.34 -18.92 15.67
CA LEU A 86 -12.08 -19.16 14.42
C LEU A 86 -12.69 -20.58 14.37
N GLY A 87 -12.42 -21.40 15.39
CA GLY A 87 -12.74 -22.83 15.38
C GLY A 87 -11.78 -23.65 14.53
N ALA A 88 -12.15 -24.91 14.26
CA ALA A 88 -11.29 -25.82 13.50
C ALA A 88 -11.02 -25.31 12.08
N VAL A 89 -9.76 -25.36 11.65
CA VAL A 89 -9.33 -24.97 10.30
C VAL A 89 -9.96 -25.92 9.27
N PRO A 90 -10.79 -25.42 8.33
CA PRO A 90 -11.34 -26.26 7.27
C PRO A 90 -10.25 -26.79 6.32
N ASP A 91 -10.39 -28.01 5.80
CA ASP A 91 -9.40 -28.66 4.91
C ASP A 91 -8.97 -27.83 3.69
N ARG A 92 -9.85 -26.93 3.21
CA ARG A 92 -9.60 -26.08 2.04
C ARG A 92 -9.17 -24.65 2.39
N ALA A 93 -9.06 -24.31 3.67
CA ALA A 93 -8.61 -22.98 4.08
C ALA A 93 -7.14 -22.80 3.68
N GLY A 94 -6.84 -21.69 3.01
CA GLY A 94 -5.48 -21.29 2.66
C GLY A 94 -5.02 -20.05 3.42
N VAL A 95 -5.97 -19.18 3.80
CA VAL A 95 -5.71 -17.91 4.49
C VAL A 95 -6.86 -17.56 5.43
N VAL A 96 -6.66 -16.53 6.25
CA VAL A 96 -7.71 -15.83 6.99
C VAL A 96 -7.93 -14.46 6.39
N VAL A 97 -9.18 -14.10 6.12
CA VAL A 97 -9.57 -12.73 5.77
C VAL A 97 -9.95 -12.01 7.05
N ILE A 98 -9.39 -10.82 7.25
CA ILE A 98 -9.56 -10.03 8.48
C ILE A 98 -9.91 -8.59 8.09
N ASP A 99 -11.02 -8.09 8.62
CA ASP A 99 -11.37 -6.68 8.63
C ASP A 99 -11.14 -6.14 10.05
N LEU A 100 -10.18 -5.24 10.23
CA LEU A 100 -9.79 -4.70 11.53
C LEU A 100 -10.09 -3.20 11.59
N THR A 101 -10.81 -2.80 12.63
CA THR A 101 -11.20 -1.41 12.90
C THR A 101 -10.58 -0.96 14.22
N CYS A 102 -9.99 0.24 14.22
CA CYS A 102 -9.55 0.90 15.44
C CYS A 102 -10.71 1.65 16.09
N ASP A 103 -11.00 1.38 17.36
CA ASP A 103 -12.19 1.92 18.02
C ASP A 103 -11.89 3.18 18.84
N ASN A 104 -10.65 3.35 19.32
CA ASN A 104 -10.29 4.47 20.19
C ASN A 104 -9.24 5.42 19.61
N GLY A 105 -8.74 5.14 18.40
CA GLY A 105 -7.79 6.02 17.70
C GLY A 105 -6.40 6.10 18.34
N VAL A 106 -6.01 5.12 19.16
CA VAL A 106 -4.71 5.13 19.89
C VAL A 106 -3.86 3.93 19.49
N GLY A 107 -2.57 4.19 19.29
CA GLY A 107 -1.53 3.18 19.12
C GLY A 107 -1.58 2.45 17.77
N GLN A 108 -1.02 1.25 17.74
CA GLN A 108 -0.88 0.45 16.53
C GLN A 108 -1.35 -0.98 16.75
N ALA A 109 -1.88 -1.59 15.69
CA ALA A 109 -2.25 -3.00 15.68
C ALA A 109 -1.75 -3.67 14.39
N PHE A 110 -1.36 -4.94 14.47
CA PHE A 110 -0.86 -5.71 13.34
C PHE A 110 -1.25 -7.18 13.41
N VAL A 111 -1.38 -7.77 12.22
CA VAL A 111 -1.70 -9.18 12.01
C VAL A 111 -0.65 -9.81 11.11
N GLU A 112 -0.35 -11.08 11.38
CA GLU A 112 0.58 -11.85 10.56
C GLU A 112 -0.10 -12.31 9.27
N THR A 113 0.64 -12.23 8.18
CA THR A 113 0.21 -12.60 6.83
C THR A 113 1.08 -13.73 6.29
N THR A 114 0.61 -14.37 5.21
CA THR A 114 1.35 -15.48 4.60
C THR A 114 2.78 -15.07 4.23
N PRO A 115 3.74 -16.01 4.26
CA PRO A 115 5.11 -15.71 3.93
C PRO A 115 5.31 -15.08 2.56
N GLY A 116 6.30 -14.18 2.47
CA GLY A 116 6.81 -13.68 1.20
C GLY A 116 7.88 -14.61 0.62
N ASP A 117 8.66 -14.09 -0.33
CA ASP A 117 9.70 -14.85 -1.05
C ASP A 117 10.82 -15.40 -0.13
N ASP A 118 11.00 -14.81 1.05
CA ASP A 118 12.00 -15.22 2.04
C ASP A 118 11.53 -16.38 2.94
N GLY A 119 10.28 -16.82 2.77
CA GLY A 119 9.68 -17.90 3.54
C GLY A 119 9.31 -17.53 4.98
N ASN A 120 9.49 -16.28 5.40
CA ASN A 120 9.09 -15.81 6.73
C ASN A 120 7.70 -15.17 6.68
N PRO A 121 6.83 -15.40 7.68
CA PRO A 121 5.59 -14.66 7.82
C PRO A 121 5.85 -13.15 7.80
N THR A 122 4.98 -12.45 7.06
CA THR A 122 4.99 -11.00 7.00
C THR A 122 3.95 -10.45 7.97
N ALA A 123 3.81 -9.12 8.05
CA ALA A 123 2.76 -8.51 8.84
C ALA A 123 2.16 -7.29 8.14
N GLN A 124 0.85 -7.13 8.30
CA GLN A 124 0.14 -5.91 7.94
C GLN A 124 -0.31 -5.21 9.20
N GLY A 125 -0.14 -3.89 9.24
CA GLY A 125 -0.41 -3.07 10.41
C GLY A 125 -1.21 -1.81 10.08
N ILE A 126 -1.94 -1.34 11.09
CA ILE A 126 -2.71 -0.10 11.07
C ILE A 126 -2.19 0.82 12.18
N ASP A 127 -1.97 2.09 11.84
CA ASP A 127 -1.78 3.15 12.82
C ASP A 127 -3.14 3.74 13.18
N CYS A 128 -3.64 3.38 14.36
CA CYS A 128 -4.97 3.77 14.80
C CYS A 128 -5.12 5.27 14.98
N ARG A 129 -4.04 6.04 15.15
CA ARG A 129 -4.11 7.51 15.28
C ARG A 129 -4.52 8.20 13.99
N ASN A 130 -4.22 7.55 12.86
CA ASN A 130 -4.39 8.12 11.52
C ASN A 130 -5.39 7.32 10.67
N ALA A 131 -5.94 6.23 11.20
CA ALA A 131 -6.90 5.40 10.51
C ALA A 131 -8.27 6.09 10.37
N ASP A 132 -8.71 6.27 9.13
CA ASP A 132 -10.03 6.79 8.75
C ASP A 132 -10.94 5.70 8.15
N HIS A 133 -10.43 4.48 8.00
CA HIS A 133 -11.18 3.31 7.56
C HIS A 133 -10.57 2.01 8.13
N PRO A 134 -11.36 0.90 8.15
CA PRO A 134 -10.85 -0.41 8.53
C PRO A 134 -9.68 -0.86 7.65
N MET A 135 -8.72 -1.56 8.25
CA MET A 135 -7.70 -2.31 7.53
C MET A 135 -8.30 -3.63 7.05
N HIS A 136 -8.22 -3.89 5.75
CA HIS A 136 -8.61 -5.17 5.16
C HIS A 136 -7.37 -5.99 4.85
N VAL A 137 -7.33 -7.22 5.36
CA VAL A 137 -6.25 -8.18 5.14
C VAL A 137 -6.84 -9.43 4.47
N SER A 138 -6.40 -9.72 3.25
CA SER A 138 -6.93 -10.84 2.44
C SER A 138 -6.12 -12.13 2.57
N ASP A 139 -4.94 -12.06 3.17
CA ASP A 139 -3.89 -13.09 3.18
C ASP A 139 -3.35 -13.33 4.61
N GLY A 140 -4.22 -13.21 5.61
CA GLY A 140 -3.87 -13.50 7.00
C GLY A 140 -3.39 -14.95 7.18
N LEU A 141 -2.39 -15.13 8.03
CA LEU A 141 -1.81 -16.44 8.30
C LEU A 141 -2.84 -17.37 8.99
N LEU A 142 -2.86 -18.64 8.60
CA LEU A 142 -3.67 -19.65 9.29
C LEU A 142 -3.13 -19.90 10.71
N PRO A 143 -3.98 -20.32 11.67
CA PRO A 143 -3.52 -20.83 12.96
C PRO A 143 -2.50 -21.96 12.78
N ALA A 144 -1.36 -21.86 13.48
CA ALA A 144 -0.32 -22.89 13.48
C ALA A 144 -0.56 -23.96 14.54
N ASP A 145 0.18 -25.07 14.46
CA ASP A 145 0.31 -26.08 15.52
C ASP A 145 -1.01 -26.70 16.02
N GLY A 146 -2.00 -26.81 15.13
CA GLY A 146 -3.33 -27.35 15.47
C GLY A 146 -4.19 -26.40 16.32
N SER A 147 -3.78 -25.14 16.46
CA SER A 147 -4.59 -24.06 17.06
C SER A 147 -5.82 -23.76 16.20
N THR A 148 -6.81 -23.12 16.81
CA THR A 148 -8.01 -22.58 16.16
C THR A 148 -7.99 -21.05 16.13
N SER A 149 -6.99 -20.42 16.74
CA SER A 149 -6.95 -18.99 16.98
C SER A 149 -5.81 -18.30 16.25
N ILE A 150 -6.08 -17.11 15.73
CA ILE A 150 -5.07 -16.15 15.26
C ILE A 150 -4.84 -15.06 16.31
N THR A 151 -3.68 -14.40 16.25
CA THR A 151 -3.33 -13.30 17.17
C THR A 151 -3.30 -11.96 16.43
N VAL A 152 -3.96 -10.97 17.00
CA VAL A 152 -3.79 -9.56 16.65
C VAL A 152 -2.87 -8.96 17.71
N LYS A 153 -1.68 -8.53 17.30
CA LYS A 153 -0.73 -7.84 18.19
C LYS A 153 -1.06 -6.36 18.18
N ALA A 154 -1.21 -5.77 19.35
CA ALA A 154 -1.51 -4.34 19.49
C ALA A 154 -0.87 -3.77 20.76
N GLU A 155 -0.64 -2.46 20.75
CA GLU A 155 -0.16 -1.73 21.93
C GLU A 155 -1.20 -1.81 23.07
N PRO A 156 -0.78 -1.83 24.37
CA PRO A 156 -1.67 -2.16 25.49
C PRO A 156 -2.96 -1.34 25.63
N GLU A 157 -2.99 -0.11 25.12
CA GLU A 157 -4.15 0.80 25.19
C GLU A 157 -4.95 0.87 23.88
N THR A 158 -4.50 0.20 22.82
CA THR A 158 -5.20 0.19 21.53
C THR A 158 -6.44 -0.69 21.63
N THR A 159 -7.62 -0.11 21.44
CA THR A 159 -8.88 -0.85 21.34
C THR A 159 -9.24 -1.05 19.89
N TRP A 160 -9.53 -2.28 19.52
CA TRP A 160 -9.85 -2.67 18.15
C TRP A 160 -10.98 -3.70 18.12
N THR A 161 -11.73 -3.65 17.03
CA THR A 161 -12.74 -4.64 16.67
C THR A 161 -12.30 -5.30 15.37
N ALA A 162 -12.27 -6.63 15.35
CA ALA A 162 -11.93 -7.39 14.15
C ALA A 162 -13.05 -8.36 13.79
N THR A 163 -13.33 -8.46 12.49
CA THR A 163 -14.14 -9.54 11.91
C THR A 163 -13.23 -10.40 11.07
N ALA A 164 -13.16 -11.69 11.38
CA ALA A 164 -12.26 -12.62 10.72
C ALA A 164 -12.98 -13.90 10.29
N ARG A 165 -12.50 -14.53 9.21
CA ARG A 165 -12.99 -15.82 8.71
C ARG A 165 -11.96 -16.53 7.85
N TYR A 166 -12.04 -17.86 7.80
CA TYR A 166 -11.24 -18.63 6.85
C TYR A 166 -11.61 -18.32 5.39
N ALA A 167 -10.65 -18.46 4.49
CA ALA A 167 -10.85 -18.35 3.05
C ALA A 167 -9.99 -19.36 2.29
N THR A 168 -10.46 -19.77 1.11
CA THR A 168 -9.60 -20.43 0.12
C THR A 168 -8.74 -19.37 -0.55
N SER A 169 -7.48 -19.69 -0.83
CA SER A 169 -6.59 -18.85 -1.64
C SER A 169 -6.06 -19.68 -2.80
N THR A 170 -6.18 -19.18 -4.03
CA THR A 170 -5.70 -19.88 -5.22
C THR A 170 -5.02 -18.90 -6.14
N THR A 171 -3.74 -19.13 -6.37
CA THR A 171 -2.91 -18.34 -7.29
C THR A 171 -2.87 -19.03 -8.64
N SER A 172 -3.25 -18.30 -9.69
CA SER A 172 -3.08 -18.79 -11.06
C SER A 172 -1.59 -18.81 -11.44
N PRO A 173 -1.14 -19.73 -12.30
CA PRO A 173 0.21 -19.66 -12.85
C PRO A 173 0.44 -18.34 -13.59
N TRP A 174 1.70 -17.88 -13.64
CA TRP A 174 2.08 -16.86 -14.61
C TRP A 174 1.92 -17.37 -16.03
N GLY A 175 1.66 -16.44 -16.95
CA GLY A 175 1.72 -16.73 -18.37
C GLY A 175 3.17 -16.87 -18.80
N VAL A 176 3.42 -17.63 -19.86
CA VAL A 176 4.73 -17.71 -20.52
C VAL A 176 4.55 -17.29 -21.97
N ASN A 177 5.36 -16.35 -22.44
CA ASN A 177 5.30 -15.87 -23.82
C ASN A 177 6.17 -16.72 -24.77
N ALA A 178 6.15 -16.40 -26.06
CA ALA A 178 6.92 -17.15 -27.08
C ALA A 178 8.45 -17.06 -26.89
N ASN A 179 8.93 -16.05 -26.16
CA ASN A 179 10.34 -15.86 -25.82
C ASN A 179 10.73 -16.60 -24.52
N GLY A 180 9.80 -17.34 -23.91
CA GLY A 180 10.02 -18.06 -22.65
C GLY A 180 9.97 -17.18 -21.41
N GLN A 181 9.59 -15.91 -21.53
CA GLN A 181 9.48 -14.99 -20.39
C GLN A 181 8.15 -15.20 -19.67
N THR A 182 8.20 -15.16 -18.34
CA THR A 182 7.02 -15.15 -17.48
C THR A 182 6.37 -13.77 -17.43
N TYR A 183 5.04 -13.71 -17.47
CA TYR A 183 4.29 -12.46 -17.35
C TYR A 183 3.07 -12.61 -16.45
N GLY A 184 2.78 -11.59 -15.64
CA GLY A 184 1.65 -11.62 -14.72
C GLY A 184 1.84 -10.80 -13.45
N THR A 185 0.94 -10.95 -12.50
CA THR A 185 0.99 -10.25 -11.22
C THR A 185 2.01 -10.91 -10.28
N PRO A 186 2.93 -10.14 -9.64
CA PRO A 186 3.76 -10.65 -8.55
C PRO A 186 2.90 -11.30 -7.45
N ASN A 187 3.39 -12.39 -6.86
CA ASN A 187 2.65 -13.15 -5.84
C ASN A 187 3.62 -13.84 -4.88
N GLY A 188 3.13 -14.69 -3.97
CA GLY A 188 3.98 -15.41 -3.01
C GLY A 188 4.98 -16.42 -3.60
N HIS A 189 5.04 -16.56 -4.94
CA HIS A 189 6.07 -17.32 -5.64
C HIS A 189 7.16 -16.42 -6.25
N GLY A 190 7.13 -15.12 -5.97
CA GLY A 190 8.08 -14.12 -6.44
C GLY A 190 7.53 -13.21 -7.52
N TYR A 191 8.40 -12.88 -8.47
CA TYR A 191 8.13 -11.90 -9.51
C TYR A 191 8.29 -12.53 -10.90
N PRO A 192 7.34 -12.26 -11.83
CA PRO A 192 7.53 -12.62 -13.22
C PRO A 192 8.52 -11.67 -13.92
N ASP A 193 9.05 -12.10 -15.07
CA ASP A 193 9.94 -11.29 -15.91
C ASP A 193 9.26 -10.00 -16.41
N LEU A 194 7.95 -10.07 -16.63
CA LEU A 194 7.10 -9.00 -17.14
C LEU A 194 5.95 -8.68 -16.16
N VAL A 195 6.00 -7.49 -15.57
CA VAL A 195 5.03 -7.03 -14.56
C VAL A 195 3.99 -6.05 -15.15
N PRO A 196 2.70 -6.19 -14.83
CA PRO A 196 1.65 -5.31 -15.35
C PRO A 196 1.90 -3.84 -15.04
N LEU A 197 1.88 -3.01 -16.08
CA LEU A 197 2.04 -1.58 -15.99
C LEU A 197 1.07 -0.88 -16.95
N ARG A 198 0.54 0.27 -16.52
CA ARG A 198 -0.28 1.12 -17.38
C ARG A 198 0.61 2.23 -17.97
N ALA A 199 0.62 2.34 -19.29
CA ALA A 199 1.28 3.44 -19.98
C ALA A 199 0.51 4.75 -19.80
N ASP A 200 1.20 5.87 -19.97
CA ASP A 200 0.66 7.24 -19.94
C ASP A 200 -0.46 7.47 -20.96
N ASN A 201 -0.50 6.68 -22.04
CA ASN A 201 -1.57 6.68 -23.02
C ASN A 201 -2.82 5.88 -22.58
N GLY A 202 -2.85 5.40 -21.34
CA GLY A 202 -3.94 4.63 -20.74
C GLY A 202 -3.94 3.13 -21.07
N LYS A 203 -3.12 2.68 -22.03
CA LYS A 203 -3.03 1.27 -22.40
C LYS A 203 -2.37 0.47 -21.30
N LEU A 204 -2.91 -0.72 -21.09
CA LEU A 204 -2.35 -1.69 -20.16
C LEU A 204 -1.41 -2.64 -20.90
N GLY A 205 -0.22 -2.85 -20.37
CA GLY A 205 0.76 -3.81 -20.86
C GLY A 205 1.66 -4.27 -19.73
N TYR A 206 2.92 -4.52 -20.06
CA TYR A 206 3.92 -5.05 -19.13
C TYR A 206 5.22 -4.27 -19.20
N ALA A 207 5.89 -4.10 -18.08
CA ALA A 207 7.27 -3.65 -18.02
C ALA A 207 8.19 -4.81 -17.67
N LEU A 208 9.44 -4.75 -18.08
CA LEU A 208 10.45 -5.70 -17.57
C LEU A 208 10.61 -5.48 -16.07
N ALA A 209 10.59 -6.55 -15.28
CA ALA A 209 10.75 -6.47 -13.82
C ALA A 209 12.04 -5.75 -13.44
N THR A 210 13.11 -5.99 -14.19
CA THR A 210 14.41 -5.31 -14.02
C THR A 210 14.34 -3.81 -14.28
N GLU A 211 13.47 -3.32 -15.15
CA GLU A 211 13.24 -1.88 -15.38
C GLU A 211 12.34 -1.30 -14.28
N ALA A 212 11.30 -2.03 -13.89
CA ALA A 212 10.37 -1.63 -12.84
C ALA A 212 11.03 -1.51 -11.46
N TRP A 213 12.01 -2.35 -11.15
CA TRP A 213 12.75 -2.29 -9.89
C TRP A 213 13.77 -1.17 -9.84
N GLN A 214 14.18 -0.61 -10.98
CA GLN A 214 15.07 0.55 -11.03
C GLN A 214 14.34 1.88 -10.79
N LEU A 215 13.15 1.84 -10.18
CA LEU A 215 12.38 3.02 -9.74
C LEU A 215 12.52 3.33 -8.26
N THR A 216 13.43 2.69 -7.56
CA THR A 216 13.67 3.02 -6.15
C THR A 216 14.00 4.51 -5.98
N PRO A 217 13.64 5.15 -4.86
CA PRO A 217 13.96 6.57 -4.62
C PRO A 217 15.45 6.93 -4.74
N ALA A 218 16.34 5.92 -4.68
CA ALA A 218 17.78 6.08 -4.82
C ALA A 218 18.28 6.18 -6.28
N SER A 219 17.44 5.87 -7.28
CA SER A 219 17.82 5.91 -8.69
C SER A 219 17.32 7.18 -9.35
N GLU A 220 18.17 8.21 -9.42
CA GLU A 220 17.96 9.44 -10.20
C GLU A 220 17.80 9.21 -11.74
N LYS A 221 17.84 7.95 -12.19
CA LYS A 221 18.21 7.59 -13.57
C LYS A 221 17.04 7.23 -14.48
N LEU A 222 15.86 6.90 -13.96
CA LEU A 222 14.71 6.52 -14.79
C LEU A 222 13.51 7.42 -14.49
N THR A 223 13.25 8.34 -15.43
CA THR A 223 12.05 9.19 -15.44
C THR A 223 10.87 8.54 -16.16
N SER A 224 11.13 7.47 -16.93
CA SER A 224 10.11 6.73 -17.68
C SER A 224 10.48 5.27 -17.88
N ILE A 225 9.49 4.39 -17.82
CA ILE A 225 9.58 2.96 -18.14
C ILE A 225 8.88 2.68 -19.47
N THR A 226 9.45 1.80 -20.28
CA THR A 226 8.80 1.29 -21.49
C THR A 226 7.72 0.26 -21.14
N VAL A 227 6.56 0.39 -21.76
CA VAL A 227 5.45 -0.57 -21.61
C VAL A 227 5.33 -1.36 -22.89
N TYR A 228 5.41 -2.69 -22.77
CA TYR A 228 5.35 -3.67 -23.83
C TYR A 228 4.00 -4.41 -23.84
N GLU A 229 3.68 -5.10 -24.93
CA GLU A 229 2.70 -6.19 -24.91
C GLU A 229 3.24 -7.39 -24.10
N LYS A 230 2.40 -8.42 -23.93
CA LYS A 230 2.79 -9.67 -23.24
C LYS A 230 3.94 -10.43 -23.91
N ASP A 231 4.27 -10.09 -25.16
CA ASP A 231 5.40 -10.67 -25.89
C ASP A 231 6.77 -10.17 -25.38
N GLY A 232 6.77 -9.13 -24.53
CA GLY A 232 7.98 -8.52 -23.98
C GLY A 232 8.82 -7.72 -24.99
N THR A 233 8.32 -7.52 -26.22
CA THR A 233 9.08 -6.89 -27.31
C THR A 233 8.32 -5.78 -28.02
N THR A 234 6.99 -5.90 -28.15
CA THR A 234 6.17 -4.89 -28.83
C THR A 234 5.88 -3.73 -27.90
N VAL A 235 6.48 -2.57 -28.18
CA VAL A 235 6.26 -1.35 -27.38
C VAL A 235 4.87 -0.77 -27.63
N ILE A 236 4.10 -0.56 -26.56
CA ILE A 236 2.76 0.04 -26.61
C ILE A 236 2.65 1.40 -25.93
N GLY A 237 3.70 1.85 -25.23
CA GLY A 237 3.78 3.17 -24.64
C GLY A 237 4.92 3.29 -23.63
N THR A 238 4.90 4.37 -22.85
CA THR A 238 5.79 4.58 -21.71
C THR A 238 4.95 4.98 -20.50
N SER A 239 5.41 4.66 -19.30
CA SER A 239 4.85 5.14 -18.03
C SER A 239 5.87 6.04 -17.36
N ARG A 240 5.46 7.25 -16.97
CA ARG A 240 6.31 8.08 -16.10
C ARG A 240 6.13 7.68 -14.64
N VAL A 241 7.20 7.84 -13.88
CA VAL A 241 7.18 7.66 -12.43
C VAL A 241 7.39 9.03 -11.83
N GLU A 242 6.28 9.64 -11.41
CA GLU A 242 6.37 10.90 -10.69
C GLU A 242 7.11 10.65 -9.38
N HIS A 243 8.30 11.23 -9.25
CA HIS A 243 8.90 11.39 -7.94
C HIS A 243 7.92 12.24 -7.12
N ALA A 244 7.50 11.73 -5.96
CA ALA A 244 7.02 12.63 -4.93
C ALA A 244 8.22 13.54 -4.61
N THR A 245 8.22 14.76 -5.15
CA THR A 245 9.19 15.77 -4.76
C THR A 245 9.21 15.81 -3.24
N GLU A 246 10.37 15.55 -2.65
CA GLU A 246 10.60 15.76 -1.22
C GLU A 246 9.94 17.08 -0.84
N ILE A 247 8.96 17.04 0.05
CA ILE A 247 8.48 18.27 0.68
C ILE A 247 9.72 18.85 1.36
N PRO A 248 10.15 20.09 1.06
CA PRO A 248 11.28 20.68 1.74
C PRO A 248 10.95 20.66 3.23
N VAL A 249 11.64 19.80 3.98
CA VAL A 249 11.51 19.76 5.43
C VAL A 249 12.20 21.03 5.91
N ASP A 250 11.43 22.05 6.28
CA ASP A 250 11.99 23.25 6.89
C ASP A 250 12.58 22.84 8.26
N PRO A 251 13.91 22.87 8.43
CA PRO A 251 14.55 22.47 9.67
C PRO A 251 14.15 23.35 10.86
N SER A 252 13.57 24.54 10.61
CA SER A 252 13.08 25.44 11.64
C SER A 252 11.73 25.03 12.24
N LEU A 253 11.02 24.07 11.63
CA LEU A 253 9.72 23.57 12.10
C LEU A 253 9.80 22.25 12.89
N ILE A 254 11.01 21.68 13.05
CA ILE A 254 11.26 20.51 13.89
C ILE A 254 12.18 20.93 15.05
N PRO A 255 11.67 21.17 16.26
CA PRO A 255 12.53 21.29 17.42
C PRO A 255 13.13 19.91 17.73
N TYR A 256 14.33 19.65 17.20
CA TYR A 256 15.18 18.60 17.75
C TYR A 256 15.54 19.02 19.17
N GLY A 257 14.89 18.38 20.15
CA GLY A 257 15.37 18.35 21.52
C GLY A 257 16.73 17.66 21.53
N VAL A 258 17.79 18.45 21.47
CA VAL A 258 19.15 17.95 21.76
C VAL A 258 19.12 17.52 23.22
N ALA A 259 19.18 16.20 23.44
CA ALA A 259 19.50 15.64 24.73
C ALA A 259 20.85 16.22 25.17
N THR A 260 20.83 17.05 26.21
CA THR A 260 22.02 17.46 26.93
C THR A 260 22.63 16.23 27.59
N GLU A 261 23.79 15.78 27.14
CA GLU A 261 24.64 14.89 27.94
C GLU A 261 24.96 15.57 29.28
N PRO A 262 24.79 14.88 30.43
CA PRO A 262 25.27 15.39 31.69
C PRO A 262 26.79 15.27 31.74
N THR A 263 27.47 16.42 31.71
CA THR A 263 28.88 16.52 32.08
C THR A 263 29.04 16.40 33.60
N GLY A 264 29.90 15.49 34.02
CA GLY A 264 30.65 15.62 35.28
C GLY A 264 30.37 14.58 36.37
N LYS A 265 31.31 13.66 36.58
CA LYS A 265 32.41 13.83 37.54
C LYS A 265 33.61 12.99 37.16
#